data_AF-A0A6V7DR70-F1
#
_entry.id   AF-A0A6V7DR70-F1
#
_cell.length_a   1.000
_cell.length_b   1.000
_cell.length_c   1.000
_cell.angle_alpha   90.00
_cell.angle_beta   90.00
_cell.angle_gamma   90.00
#
_symmetry.space_group_name_H-M   'P 1'
#
loop_
_entity.id
_entity.type
_entity.pdbx_description
1 polymer ?
#
loop_
_entity_poly.entity_id
_entity_poly.type
_entity_poly.pdbx_seq_one_letter_code
_entity_poly.pdbx_strand_id
1 'polypeptide(L)' 'MWLGIPVALVTLFLGCGAILSNTPEGEQRSRERLAIELCEKDLSRVKEDPRSTPSTVGFVMDACAKMRNDFSTKWGRSP' A
#
# COMPACT_ATOMS: atom_id res chain seq x y z
N MET A 1 45.69 5.67 7.21
CA MET A 1 44.89 6.26 6.11
C MET A 1 44.31 5.16 5.19
N TRP A 2 43.77 4.07 5.75
CA TRP A 2 43.19 2.93 4.99
C TRP A 2 41.70 2.69 5.34
N LEU A 3 41.23 3.31 6.44
CA LEU A 3 39.84 3.24 6.94
C LEU A 3 38.87 4.22 6.26
N GLY A 4 39.36 5.24 5.53
CA GLY A 4 38.48 6.26 4.93
C GLY A 4 37.68 5.75 3.72
N ILE A 5 38.25 4.82 2.95
CA ILE A 5 37.61 4.24 1.75
C ILE A 5 36.39 3.38 2.12
N PRO A 6 36.46 2.42 3.07
CA PRO A 6 35.28 1.65 3.44
C PRO A 6 34.21 2.52 4.10
N VAL A 7 34.60 3.53 4.89
CA VAL A 7 33.64 4.46 5.53
C VAL A 7 32.92 5.32 4.49
N ALA A 8 33.63 5.84 3.48
CA ALA A 8 33.03 6.59 2.39
C ALA A 8 32.06 5.73 1.55
N LEU A 9 32.42 4.47 1.30
CA LEU A 9 31.60 3.57 0.51
C LEU A 9 30.32 3.15 1.24
N VAL A 10 30.41 2.90 2.55
CA VAL A 10 29.27 2.60 3.42
C VAL A 10 28.33 3.80 3.54
N THR A 11 28.87 5.01 3.75
CA THR A 11 28.06 6.24 3.86
C THR A 11 27.37 6.61 2.54
N LEU A 12 28.03 6.42 1.39
CA LEU A 12 27.41 6.60 0.08
C LEU A 12 26.28 5.59 -0.16
N PHE A 13 26.50 4.32 0.20
CA PHE A 13 25.52 3.25 0.01
C PHE A 13 24.28 3.45 0.90
N LEU A 14 24.48 3.82 2.18
CA LEU A 14 23.39 4.16 3.11
C LEU A 14 22.67 5.45 2.71
N GLY A 15 23.39 6.46 2.22
CA GLY A 15 22.81 7.70 1.72
C GLY A 15 21.90 7.49 0.52
N CYS A 16 22.34 6.71 -0.47
CA CYS A 16 21.51 6.34 -1.63
C CYS A 16 20.29 5.51 -1.20
N GLY A 17 20.45 4.56 -0.27
CA GLY A 17 19.34 3.77 0.26
C GLY A 17 18.27 4.61 0.96
N ALA A 18 18.67 5.62 1.74
CA ALA A 18 17.76 6.51 2.45
C ALA A 18 16.99 7.48 1.52
N ILE A 19 17.55 7.80 0.35
CA ILE A 19 16.87 8.63 -0.65
C ILE A 19 15.86 7.78 -1.44
N LEU A 20 16.20 6.52 -1.76
CA LEU A 20 15.31 5.59 -2.47
C LEU A 20 14.12 5.13 -1.62
N SER A 21 14.26 5.08 -0.29
CA SER A 21 13.16 4.72 0.62
C SER A 21 12.11 5.83 0.78
N ASN A 22 12.47 7.10 0.52
CA ASN A 22 11.56 8.26 0.53
C ASN A 22 11.06 8.62 -0.87
N THR A 23 10.92 7.65 -1.76
CA THR A 23 10.29 7.92 -3.05
C THR A 23 8.79 8.18 -2.84
N PRO A 24 8.23 9.26 -3.41
CA PRO A 24 6.79 9.56 -3.30
C PRO A 24 5.92 8.42 -3.85
N GLU A 25 6.49 7.63 -4.74
CA GLU A 25 5.89 6.43 -5.31
C GLU A 25 5.62 5.33 -4.27
N GLY A 26 6.57 5.06 -3.37
CA GLY A 26 6.40 4.08 -2.29
C GLY A 26 5.37 4.51 -1.25
N GLU A 27 5.33 5.81 -0.94
CA GLU A 27 4.33 6.39 -0.04
C GLU A 27 2.92 6.36 -0.64
N GLN A 28 2.78 6.67 -1.94
CA GLN A 28 1.49 6.56 -2.63
C GLN A 28 1.01 5.11 -2.68
N ARG A 29 1.89 4.18 -3.01
CA ARG A 29 1.57 2.75 -3.04
C ARG A 29 1.14 2.22 -1.67
N SER A 30 1.85 2.58 -0.61
CA SER A 30 1.48 2.16 0.75
C SER A 30 0.14 2.75 1.21
N ARG A 31 -0.15 4.00 0.87
CA ARG A 31 -1.44 4.63 1.15
C ARG A 31 -2.60 3.97 0.42
N GLU A 32 -2.45 3.69 -0.87
CA GLU A 32 -3.50 3.03 -1.65
C GLU A 32 -3.74 1.59 -1.16
N ARG A 33 -2.67 0.88 -0.79
CA ARG A 33 -2.77 -0.45 -0.16
C ARG A 33 -3.57 -0.39 1.15
N LEU A 34 -3.26 0.57 2.01
CA LEU A 34 -3.95 0.76 3.29
C LEU A 34 -5.44 1.09 3.10
N ALA A 35 -5.78 1.88 2.08
CA ALA A 35 -7.17 2.15 1.74
C ALA A 35 -7.94 0.89 1.35
N ILE A 36 -7.31 -0.02 0.59
CA ILE A 36 -7.93 -1.31 0.20
C ILE A 36 -8.12 -2.21 1.42
N GLU A 37 -7.12 -2.28 2.29
CA GLU A 37 -7.21 -3.05 3.54
C GLU A 37 -8.34 -2.55 4.46
N LEU A 38 -8.50 -1.22 4.57
CA LEU A 38 -9.62 -0.62 5.28
C LEU A 38 -10.97 -0.97 4.63
N CYS A 39 -11.05 -0.94 3.30
CA CYS A 39 -12.26 -1.31 2.57
C CYS A 39 -12.67 -2.76 2.86
N GLU A 40 -11.72 -3.71 2.85
CA GLU A 40 -11.98 -5.12 3.17
C GLU A 40 -12.40 -5.33 4.64
N LYS A 41 -11.80 -4.56 5.54
CA LYS A 41 -12.16 -4.58 6.97
C LYS A 41 -13.58 -4.07 7.19
N ASP A 42 -13.95 -2.98 6.54
CA ASP A 42 -15.30 -2.43 6.60
C ASP A 42 -16.31 -3.37 5.94
N LEU A 43 -15.96 -4.00 4.81
CA LEU A 43 -16.79 -5.02 4.20
C LEU A 43 -17.07 -6.19 5.15
N SER A 44 -16.05 -6.67 5.88
CA SER A 44 -16.21 -7.73 6.87
C SER A 44 -17.16 -7.30 8.00
N ARG A 45 -17.00 -6.07 8.50
CA ARG A 45 -17.90 -5.49 9.51
C ARG A 45 -19.34 -5.37 9.01
N VAL A 46 -19.54 -4.86 7.80
CA VAL A 46 -20.86 -4.71 7.17
C VAL A 46 -21.51 -6.08 6.97
N LYS A 47 -20.74 -7.12 6.62
CA LYS A 47 -21.26 -8.49 6.49
C LYS A 47 -21.67 -9.11 7.83
N GLU A 48 -20.94 -8.80 8.90
CA GLU A 48 -21.24 -9.29 10.25
C GLU A 48 -22.40 -8.54 10.92
N ASP A 49 -22.72 -7.33 10.47
CA ASP A 49 -23.84 -6.55 11.00
C ASP A 49 -25.19 -7.13 10.53
N PRO A 50 -26.05 -7.64 11.44
CA PRO A 50 -27.36 -8.15 11.10
C PRO A 50 -28.33 -7.09 10.55
N ARG A 51 -27.99 -5.81 10.64
CA ARG A 51 -28.78 -4.69 10.07
C ARG A 51 -28.37 -4.36 8.63
N SER A 52 -27.28 -4.92 8.12
CA SER A 52 -26.85 -4.67 6.75
C SER A 52 -27.74 -5.34 5.73
N THR A 53 -28.08 -4.59 4.69
CA THR A 53 -28.78 -5.14 3.53
C THR A 53 -27.79 -5.81 2.57
N PRO A 54 -28.18 -6.87 1.85
CA PRO A 54 -27.34 -7.50 0.85
C PRO A 54 -26.92 -6.52 -0.26
N SER A 55 -27.76 -5.53 -0.56
CA SER A 55 -27.47 -4.43 -1.48
C SER A 55 -26.30 -3.57 -1.01
N THR A 56 -26.23 -3.26 0.29
CA THR A 56 -25.13 -2.49 0.89
C THR A 56 -23.82 -3.29 0.84
N VAL A 57 -23.88 -4.59 1.16
CA VAL A 57 -22.71 -5.48 1.09
C VAL A 57 -22.18 -5.56 -0.35
N GLY A 58 -23.06 -5.72 -1.33
CA GLY A 58 -22.70 -5.76 -2.75
C GLY A 58 -22.05 -4.45 -3.22
N PHE A 59 -22.63 -3.31 -2.84
CA PHE A 59 -22.06 -1.99 -3.17
C PHE A 59 -20.65 -1.81 -2.61
N VAL A 60 -20.41 -2.19 -1.36
CA VAL A 60 -19.08 -2.11 -0.74
C VAL A 60 -18.12 -3.10 -1.41
N MET A 61 -18.57 -4.31 -1.76
CA MET A 61 -17.76 -5.28 -2.51
C MET A 61 -17.28 -4.72 -3.86
N ASP A 62 -18.18 -4.13 -4.63
CA ASP A 62 -17.85 -3.56 -5.94
C ASP A 62 -16.88 -2.38 -5.82
N ALA A 63 -17.07 -1.54 -4.78
CA ALA A 63 -16.15 -0.45 -4.48
C ALA A 63 -14.73 -0.97 -4.14
N CYS A 64 -14.61 -1.97 -3.25
CA CYS A 64 -13.31 -2.54 -2.91
C CYS A 64 -12.66 -3.26 -4.11
N ALA A 65 -13.46 -3.94 -4.94
CA ALA A 65 -12.98 -4.61 -6.15
C ALA A 65 -12.42 -3.61 -7.16
N LYS A 66 -13.09 -2.47 -7.34
CA LYS A 66 -12.60 -1.37 -8.19
C LYS A 66 -11.28 -0.82 -7.70
N MET A 67 -11.15 -0.52 -6.40
CA MET A 67 -9.88 -0.04 -5.83
C MET A 67 -8.73 -1.04 -6.04
N ARG A 68 -9.00 -2.34 -5.89
CA ARG A 68 -8.01 -3.39 -6.16
C ARG A 68 -7.60 -3.42 -7.63
N ASN A 69 -8.56 -3.28 -8.55
CA ASN A 69 -8.28 -3.24 -9.97
C ASN A 69 -7.42 -2.02 -10.35
N ASP A 70 -7.78 -0.84 -9.84
CA ASP A 70 -7.05 0.41 -10.05
C ASP A 70 -5.62 0.30 -9.50
N PHE A 71 -5.44 -0.27 -8.31
CA PHE A 71 -4.13 -0.53 -7.72
C PHE A 71 -3.30 -1.50 -8.58
N SER A 72 -3.90 -2.61 -9.03
CA SER A 72 -3.20 -3.58 -9.87
C SER A 72 -2.81 -2.99 -11.23
N THR A 73 -3.66 -2.13 -11.79
CA THR A 73 -3.41 -1.43 -13.05
C THR A 73 -2.29 -0.40 -12.89
N LYS A 74 -2.25 0.30 -11.76
CA LYS A 74 -1.28 1.36 -11.48
C LYS A 74 0.10 0.81 -11.08
N TRP A 75 0.15 -0.27 -10.32
CA TRP A 75 1.40 -0.80 -9.72
C TRP A 75 1.86 -2.14 -10.29
N GLY A 76 1.07 -2.77 -11.17
CA GLY A 76 1.39 -4.06 -11.78
C GLY A 76 1.48 -5.22 -10.79
N ARG A 77 0.93 -5.07 -9.58
CA ARG A 77 0.96 -6.08 -8.49
C ARG A 77 -0.34 -6.04 -7.72
N SER A 78 -0.69 -7.16 -7.08
CA SER A 78 -1.78 -7.17 -6.09
C SER A 78 -1.40 -6.30 -4.88
N PRO A 79 -2.38 -5.63 -4.25
CA PRO A 79 -2.19 -5.05 -2.93
C PRO A 79 -1.87 -6.12 -1.89
#